data_AF-A0ABD7PZI4-F1
#
_entry.id   AF-A0ABD7PZI4-F1
#
_cell.length_a   1.000
_cell.length_b   1.000
_cell.length_c   1.000
_cell.angle_alpha   90.00
_cell.angle_beta   90.00
_cell.angle_gamma   90.00
#
_symmetry.space_group_name_H-M   'P 1'
#
loop_
_entity.id
_entity.type
_entity.pdbx_description
1 polymer ?
#
loop_
_entity_poly.entity_id
_entity_poly.type
_entity_poly.pdbx_seq_one_letter_code
_entity_poly.pdbx_strand_id
1 'polypeptide(L)'
;MIGAVLRYLAYLPANLAFVFLAFLLSPLLAAVSLLAGPRLPSILQWFATLDADLDGGISQRVKGYKPALTGWALWWQRTCWICRNPAHGWQSELLGMPAAGSIIVRQVISEAPKNQWYVMETAKGVRFFCFNRDQPLFGGFYLKVWLGWVNKSYDRRNHHYAFQIGPKRA
;
A
#
# COMPACT_ATOMS: atom_id res chain seq x y z
N MET A 1 -10.71 20.87 -0.70
CA MET A 1 -9.86 20.10 0.22
C MET A 1 -10.65 19.42 1.32
N ILE A 2 -11.54 20.12 2.04
CA ILE A 2 -12.36 19.54 3.14
C ILE A 2 -13.07 18.24 2.71
N GLY A 3 -13.79 18.24 1.58
CA GLY A 3 -14.49 17.03 1.11
C GLY A 3 -13.57 15.82 0.83
N ALA A 4 -12.34 16.06 0.36
CA ALA A 4 -11.36 14.99 0.14
C ALA A 4 -10.86 14.40 1.47
N VAL A 5 -10.63 15.26 2.46
CA VAL A 5 -10.24 14.85 3.82
C VAL A 5 -11.36 14.08 4.50
N LEU A 6 -12.61 14.54 4.42
CA LEU A 6 -13.76 13.84 4.99
C LEU A 6 -13.93 12.45 4.38
N ARG A 7 -13.79 12.32 3.06
CA ARG A 7 -13.82 11.01 2.39
C ARG A 7 -12.71 10.09 2.88
N TYR A 8 -11.50 10.63 2.98
CA TYR A 8 -10.36 9.87 3.49
C TYR A 8 -10.64 9.32 4.89
N LEU A 9 -11.11 10.19 5.79
CA LEU A 9 -11.47 9.81 7.15
C LEU A 9 -12.64 8.82 7.20
N ALA A 10 -13.61 8.91 6.28
CA ALA A 10 -14.70 7.95 6.18
C ALA A 10 -14.22 6.54 5.79
N TYR A 11 -13.19 6.42 4.96
CA TYR A 11 -12.61 5.13 4.56
C TYR A 11 -11.63 4.56 5.58
N LEU A 12 -11.07 5.41 6.45
CA LEU A 12 -10.03 5.02 7.38
C LEU A 12 -10.43 3.87 8.32
N PRO A 13 -11.60 3.84 8.98
CA PRO A 13 -11.98 2.73 9.85
C PRO A 13 -12.02 1.38 9.12
N ALA A 14 -12.61 1.34 7.92
CA ALA A 14 -12.67 0.13 7.10
C ALA A 14 -11.27 -0.31 6.66
N ASN A 15 -10.42 0.64 6.25
CA ASN A 15 -9.02 0.34 5.93
C ASN A 15 -8.26 -0.25 7.13
N LEU A 16 -8.39 0.33 8.32
CA LEU A 16 -7.72 -0.17 9.52
C LEU A 16 -8.19 -1.58 9.89
N ALA A 17 -9.49 -1.87 9.75
CA ALA A 17 -10.02 -3.21 9.97
C ALA A 17 -9.41 -4.22 8.99
N PHE A 18 -9.33 -3.90 7.70
CA PHE A 18 -8.73 -4.78 6.69
C PHE A 18 -7.21 -4.95 6.87
N VAL A 19 -6.49 -3.89 7.26
CA VAL A 19 -5.07 -3.97 7.60
C VAL A 19 -4.85 -4.89 8.80
N PHE A 20 -5.66 -4.76 9.85
CA PHE A 20 -5.62 -5.65 11.01
C PHE A 20 -5.90 -7.11 10.60
N LEU A 21 -6.94 -7.34 9.79
CA LEU A 21 -7.24 -8.66 9.25
C LEU A 21 -6.10 -9.21 8.40
N ALA A 22 -5.43 -8.38 7.59
CA ALA A 22 -4.28 -8.81 6.80
C ALA A 22 -3.15 -9.33 7.69
N PHE A 23 -2.85 -8.65 8.80
CA PHE A 23 -1.86 -9.14 9.76
C PHE A 23 -2.29 -10.46 10.40
N LEU A 24 -3.53 -10.53 10.89
CA LEU A 24 -4.06 -11.71 11.57
C LEU A 24 -4.10 -12.94 10.64
N LEU A 25 -4.53 -12.75 9.39
CA LEU A 25 -4.71 -13.82 8.41
C LEU A 25 -3.45 -14.13 7.60
N SER A 26 -2.41 -13.29 7.68
CA SER A 26 -1.18 -13.45 6.87
C SER A 26 -0.60 -14.87 6.87
N PRO A 27 -0.52 -15.62 7.99
CA PRO A 27 0.09 -16.95 7.95
C PRO A 27 -0.82 -17.98 7.26
N LEU A 28 -2.15 -17.84 7.40
CA LEU A 28 -3.13 -18.68 6.72
C LEU A 28 -3.15 -18.39 5.21
N LEU A 29 -3.14 -17.12 4.82
CA LEU A 29 -3.09 -16.70 3.42
C LEU A 29 -1.79 -17.19 2.75
N ALA A 30 -0.66 -17.10 3.45
CA ALA A 30 0.59 -17.66 2.97
C ALA A 30 0.50 -19.18 2.79
N ALA A 31 -0.13 -19.92 3.72
CA ALA A 31 -0.34 -21.37 3.58
C ALA A 31 -1.21 -21.71 2.36
N VAL A 32 -2.31 -20.97 2.12
CA VAL A 32 -3.15 -21.12 0.92
C VAL A 32 -2.30 -20.94 -0.35
N SER A 33 -1.40 -19.96 -0.37
CA SER A 33 -0.53 -19.73 -1.53
C SER A 33 0.48 -20.85 -1.81
N LEU A 34 0.84 -21.66 -0.81
CA LEU A 34 1.70 -22.82 -1.05
C LEU A 34 0.96 -23.90 -1.86
N LEU A 35 -0.36 -23.95 -1.73
CA LEU A 35 -1.22 -24.91 -2.41
C LEU A 35 -1.73 -24.37 -3.76
N ALA A 36 -2.11 -23.10 -3.81
CA ALA A 36 -2.73 -22.47 -4.97
C ALA A 36 -1.75 -21.68 -5.88
N GLY A 37 -0.48 -21.57 -5.48
CA GLY A 37 0.52 -20.76 -6.17
C GLY A 37 0.71 -19.37 -5.57
N PRO A 38 1.66 -18.58 -6.10
CA PRO A 38 2.12 -17.33 -5.47
C PRO A 38 1.09 -16.20 -5.48
N ARG A 39 0.00 -16.32 -6.24
CA ARG A 39 -1.10 -15.35 -6.23
C ARG A 39 -2.28 -15.91 -5.44
N LEU A 40 -2.89 -15.06 -4.62
CA LEU A 40 -4.07 -15.43 -3.87
C LEU A 40 -5.29 -15.45 -4.81
N PRO A 41 -6.17 -16.45 -4.71
CA PRO A 41 -7.33 -16.53 -5.59
C PRO A 41 -8.42 -15.52 -5.18
N SER A 42 -9.08 -14.95 -6.19
CA SER A 42 -10.34 -14.20 -6.03
C SER A 42 -10.26 -13.14 -4.91
N ILE A 43 -11.25 -13.12 -4.01
CA ILE A 43 -11.39 -12.15 -2.92
C ILE A 43 -10.19 -12.10 -1.96
N LEU A 44 -9.39 -13.18 -1.87
CA LEU A 44 -8.19 -13.19 -1.04
C LEU A 44 -7.12 -12.24 -1.58
N GLN A 45 -7.18 -11.91 -2.88
CA GLN A 45 -6.30 -10.93 -3.51
C GLN A 45 -6.45 -9.53 -2.91
N TRP A 46 -7.54 -9.22 -2.22
CA TRP A 46 -7.69 -7.98 -1.45
C TRP A 46 -6.61 -7.82 -0.36
N PHE A 47 -6.05 -8.93 0.12
CA PHE A 47 -4.99 -8.93 1.15
C PHE A 47 -3.57 -8.96 0.56
N ALA A 48 -3.42 -9.01 -0.77
CA ALA A 48 -2.13 -9.08 -1.44
C ALA A 48 -1.91 -7.93 -2.42
N THR A 49 -0.66 -7.75 -2.83
CA THR A 49 -0.26 -6.78 -3.85
C THR A 49 -0.87 -7.13 -5.21
N LEU A 50 -1.25 -6.13 -6.00
CA LEU A 50 -1.83 -6.33 -7.35
C LEU A 50 -0.79 -6.24 -8.47
N ASP A 51 0.33 -5.56 -8.19
CA ASP A 51 1.45 -5.36 -9.10
C ASP A 51 2.55 -6.42 -8.94
N ALA A 52 2.45 -7.27 -7.92
CA ALA A 52 3.36 -8.39 -7.65
C ALA A 52 2.62 -9.53 -6.97
N ASP A 53 3.10 -10.76 -7.13
CA ASP A 53 2.62 -11.90 -6.35
C ASP A 53 3.27 -11.93 -4.95
N LEU A 54 3.01 -12.97 -4.16
CA LEU A 54 3.54 -13.09 -2.80
C LEU A 54 5.06 -13.29 -2.73
N ASP A 55 5.71 -13.55 -3.86
CA ASP A 55 7.16 -13.65 -4.00
C ASP A 55 7.77 -12.32 -4.51
N GLY A 56 6.95 -11.26 -4.60
CA GLY A 56 7.29 -9.94 -5.13
C GLY A 56 8.53 -9.31 -4.52
N GLY A 57 8.83 -9.58 -3.24
CA GLY A 57 10.03 -9.08 -2.58
C GLY A 57 11.34 -9.50 -3.26
N ILE A 58 11.35 -10.64 -3.95
CA ILE A 58 12.51 -11.09 -4.75
C ILE A 58 12.70 -10.16 -5.95
N SER A 59 11.64 -9.96 -6.74
CA SER A 59 11.69 -9.10 -7.94
C SER A 59 12.00 -7.64 -7.59
N GLN A 60 11.52 -7.18 -6.43
CA GLN A 60 11.73 -5.82 -5.93
C GLN A 60 13.04 -5.67 -5.13
N ARG A 61 13.88 -6.72 -5.06
CA ARG A 61 15.17 -6.74 -4.34
C ARG A 61 15.05 -6.27 -2.88
N VAL A 62 13.95 -6.63 -2.22
CA VAL A 62 13.73 -6.30 -0.81
C VAL A 62 14.72 -7.11 0.04
N LYS A 63 15.49 -6.42 0.88
CA LYS A 63 16.47 -7.05 1.78
C LYS A 63 15.81 -8.17 2.60
N GLY A 64 16.43 -9.34 2.58
CA GLY A 64 15.98 -10.53 3.31
C GLY A 64 15.14 -11.52 2.50
N TYR A 65 14.65 -11.13 1.32
CA TYR A 65 13.91 -12.04 0.42
C TYR A 65 14.88 -12.85 -0.43
N LYS A 66 14.66 -14.16 -0.53
CA LYS A 66 15.53 -15.10 -1.26
C LYS A 66 14.74 -15.89 -2.31
N PRO A 67 15.33 -16.16 -3.48
CA PRO A 67 14.74 -17.06 -4.47
C PRO A 67 14.84 -18.52 -4.02
N ALA A 68 14.05 -19.39 -4.69
CA ALA A 68 14.11 -20.85 -4.55
C ALA A 68 13.88 -21.40 -3.12
N LEU A 69 13.21 -20.64 -2.25
CA LEU A 69 12.75 -21.16 -0.96
C LEU A 69 11.57 -22.12 -1.15
N THR A 70 11.45 -23.09 -0.26
CA THR A 70 10.32 -24.04 -0.19
C THR A 70 9.86 -24.23 1.25
N GLY A 71 8.73 -24.91 1.44
CA GLY A 71 8.21 -25.29 2.76
C GLY A 71 8.05 -24.11 3.73
N TRP A 72 8.51 -24.30 4.97
CA TRP A 72 8.39 -23.31 6.04
C TRP A 72 9.08 -21.97 5.73
N ALA A 73 10.23 -22.01 5.05
CA ALA A 73 10.97 -20.79 4.72
C ALA A 73 10.20 -19.94 3.70
N LEU A 74 9.61 -20.56 2.68
CA LEU A 74 8.76 -19.88 1.71
C LEU A 74 7.48 -19.35 2.36
N TRP A 75 6.84 -20.18 3.20
CA TRP A 75 5.67 -19.79 3.97
C TRP A 75 5.91 -18.51 4.80
N TRP A 76 7.02 -18.47 5.53
CA TRP A 76 7.37 -17.33 6.36
C TRP A 76 7.65 -16.09 5.52
N GLN A 77 8.38 -16.24 4.41
CA GLN A 77 8.65 -15.14 3.49
C GLN A 77 7.35 -14.52 2.93
N ARG A 78 6.39 -15.35 2.50
CA ARG A 78 5.10 -14.88 1.99
C ARG A 78 4.22 -14.27 3.09
N THR A 79 4.27 -14.83 4.30
CA THR A 79 3.64 -14.21 5.50
C THR A 79 4.19 -12.80 5.71
N CYS A 80 5.51 -12.64 5.71
CA CYS A 80 6.16 -11.34 5.83
C CYS A 80 5.81 -10.38 4.67
N TRP A 81 5.59 -10.89 3.46
CA TRP A 81 5.21 -10.08 2.31
C TRP A 81 3.82 -9.46 2.48
N ILE A 82 2.85 -10.26 2.93
CA ILE A 82 1.50 -9.79 3.24
C ILE A 82 1.55 -8.74 4.35
N CYS A 83 2.31 -9.00 5.42
CA CYS A 83 2.49 -8.02 6.50
C CYS A 83 3.21 -6.74 6.04
N ARG A 84 4.08 -6.82 5.04
CA ARG A 84 4.74 -5.64 4.48
C ARG A 84 3.76 -4.78 3.66
N ASN A 85 2.77 -5.40 3.01
CA ASN A 85 1.82 -4.76 2.11
C ASN A 85 0.36 -5.14 2.50
N PRO A 86 -0.07 -4.82 3.72
CA PRO A 86 -1.34 -5.32 4.25
C PRO A 86 -2.53 -4.69 3.52
N ALA A 87 -3.49 -5.52 3.11
CA ALA A 87 -4.72 -5.08 2.45
C ALA A 87 -4.49 -4.27 1.16
N HIS A 88 -3.39 -4.52 0.46
CA HIS A 88 -2.97 -3.72 -0.70
C HIS A 88 -3.99 -3.77 -1.85
N GLY A 89 -4.58 -4.94 -2.11
CA GLY A 89 -5.63 -5.08 -3.12
C GLY A 89 -6.89 -4.30 -2.76
N TRP A 90 -7.35 -4.40 -1.51
CA TRP A 90 -8.48 -3.64 -0.97
C TRP A 90 -8.29 -2.12 -1.12
N GLN A 91 -7.09 -1.63 -0.78
CA GLN A 91 -6.71 -0.22 -0.87
C GLN A 91 -6.70 0.32 -2.31
N SER A 92 -6.42 -0.54 -3.29
CA SER A 92 -6.45 -0.17 -4.71
C SER A 92 -7.84 -0.32 -5.31
N GLU A 93 -8.48 -1.48 -5.19
CA GLU A 93 -9.70 -1.80 -5.91
C GLU A 93 -10.95 -1.14 -5.32
N LEU A 94 -11.05 -1.06 -3.99
CA LEU A 94 -12.28 -0.62 -3.31
C LEU A 94 -12.17 0.77 -2.71
N LEU A 95 -11.00 1.13 -2.16
CA LEU A 95 -10.78 2.47 -1.61
C LEU A 95 -10.09 3.43 -2.58
N GLY A 96 -9.60 2.92 -3.73
CA GLY A 96 -8.85 3.71 -4.68
C GLY A 96 -9.68 4.75 -5.41
N MET A 97 -9.02 5.80 -5.92
CA MET A 97 -9.64 6.80 -6.78
C MET A 97 -9.37 6.48 -8.25
N PRO A 98 -10.33 6.64 -9.18
CA PRO A 98 -10.08 6.38 -10.60
C PRO A 98 -8.83 7.08 -11.12
N ALA A 99 -7.96 6.37 -11.81
CA ALA A 99 -6.76 6.94 -12.43
C ALA A 99 -7.04 7.48 -13.83
N ALA A 100 -7.99 6.89 -14.55
CA ALA A 100 -8.36 7.30 -15.90
C ALA A 100 -8.88 8.74 -15.91
N GLY A 101 -8.18 9.61 -16.65
CA GLY A 101 -8.52 11.03 -16.77
C GLY A 101 -8.30 11.86 -15.50
N SER A 102 -7.61 11.31 -14.49
CA SER A 102 -7.22 12.08 -13.32
C SER A 102 -6.02 12.96 -13.62
N ILE A 103 -6.06 14.21 -13.13
CA ILE A 103 -4.99 15.20 -13.30
C ILE A 103 -4.46 15.65 -11.93
N ILE A 104 -3.20 16.06 -11.89
CA ILE A 104 -2.63 16.75 -10.72
C ILE A 104 -2.94 18.23 -10.87
N VAL A 105 -3.73 18.77 -9.93
CA VAL A 105 -4.12 20.20 -9.91
C VAL A 105 -3.14 21.05 -9.11
N ARG A 106 -2.42 20.45 -8.16
CA ARG A 106 -1.37 21.12 -7.39
C ARG A 106 -0.38 20.10 -6.86
N GLN A 107 0.91 20.44 -6.85
CA GLN A 107 1.95 19.58 -6.28
C GLN A 107 3.09 20.38 -5.63
N VAL A 108 3.70 19.78 -4.61
CA VAL A 108 4.96 20.16 -3.99
C VAL A 108 5.71 18.86 -3.71
N ILE A 109 6.88 18.69 -4.31
CA ILE A 109 7.69 17.47 -4.18
C ILE A 109 9.14 17.84 -3.86
N SER A 110 9.71 17.22 -2.82
CA SER A 110 11.15 17.16 -2.56
C SER A 110 11.55 15.73 -2.18
N GLU A 111 12.78 15.35 -2.51
CA GLU A 111 13.29 13.99 -2.26
C GLU A 111 14.13 13.88 -0.98
N ALA A 112 14.72 14.98 -0.49
CA ALA A 112 15.58 14.97 0.70
C ALA A 112 15.32 16.21 1.59
N PRO A 113 14.52 16.09 2.67
CA PRO A 113 13.72 14.92 3.02
C PRO A 113 12.57 14.70 2.03
N LYS A 114 12.09 13.45 1.96
CA LYS A 114 10.90 13.13 1.17
C LYS A 114 9.71 13.93 1.67
N ASN A 115 9.14 14.74 0.79
CA ASN A 115 7.94 15.51 1.03
C ASN A 115 7.17 15.58 -0.27
N GLN A 116 6.07 14.84 -0.36
CA GLN A 116 5.18 14.82 -1.52
C GLN A 116 3.80 15.23 -1.03
N TRP A 117 3.37 16.39 -1.50
CA TRP A 117 2.01 16.85 -1.31
C TRP A 117 1.42 17.16 -2.66
N TYR A 118 0.30 16.55 -2.99
CA TYR A 118 -0.40 16.85 -4.23
C TYR A 118 -1.90 16.70 -4.06
N VAL A 119 -2.62 17.49 -4.84
CA VAL A 119 -4.06 17.42 -5.02
C VAL A 119 -4.29 16.92 -6.44
N MET A 120 -5.14 15.92 -6.57
CA MET A 120 -5.57 15.37 -7.85
C MET A 120 -7.07 15.56 -7.99
N GLU A 121 -7.53 15.57 -9.23
CA GLU A 121 -8.93 15.67 -9.59
C GLU A 121 -9.25 14.62 -10.65
N THR A 122 -10.31 13.83 -10.42
CA THR A 122 -10.76 12.85 -11.41
C THR A 122 -11.44 13.53 -12.59
N ALA A 123 -11.63 12.80 -13.69
CA ALA A 123 -12.42 13.28 -14.84
C ALA A 123 -13.84 13.76 -14.49
N LYS A 124 -14.39 13.35 -13.33
CA LYS A 124 -15.70 13.78 -12.82
C LYS A 124 -15.62 15.00 -11.88
N GLY A 125 -14.49 15.70 -11.82
CA GLY A 125 -14.27 16.86 -10.95
C GLY A 125 -14.08 16.50 -9.47
N VAL A 126 -13.84 15.22 -9.16
CA VAL A 126 -13.73 14.77 -7.77
C VAL A 126 -12.30 14.93 -7.28
N ARG A 127 -12.09 15.77 -6.25
CA ARG A 127 -10.76 16.00 -5.67
C ARG A 127 -10.37 14.98 -4.62
N PHE A 128 -9.09 14.63 -4.62
CA PHE A 128 -8.42 13.77 -3.65
C PHE A 128 -6.97 14.24 -3.46
N PHE A 129 -6.28 13.74 -2.44
CA PHE A 129 -4.96 14.26 -2.07
C PHE A 129 -3.98 13.14 -1.76
N CYS A 130 -2.71 13.46 -1.77
CA CYS A 130 -1.66 12.69 -1.11
C CYS A 130 -0.84 13.61 -0.22
N PHE A 131 -0.42 13.07 0.92
CA PHE A 131 0.59 13.65 1.77
C PHE A 131 1.55 12.55 2.20
N ASN A 132 2.79 12.59 1.72
CA ASN A 132 3.84 11.65 2.04
C ASN A 132 5.07 12.41 2.53
N ARG A 133 5.43 12.27 3.79
CA ARG A 133 6.52 13.00 4.44
C ARG A 133 7.37 12.06 5.27
N ASP A 134 8.67 12.12 5.06
CA ASP A 134 9.66 11.55 5.96
C ASP A 134 10.15 12.69 6.85
N GLN A 135 9.55 12.84 8.03
CA GLN A 135 9.90 13.89 8.99
C GLN A 135 11.15 13.47 9.77
N PRO A 136 12.31 14.14 9.60
CA PRO A 136 13.51 13.78 10.34
C PRO A 136 13.27 13.87 11.85
N LEU A 137 13.82 12.89 12.57
CA LEU A 137 13.89 12.82 14.02
C LEU A 137 15.38 12.72 14.44
N PHE A 138 15.62 12.70 15.75
CA PHE A 138 16.97 12.54 16.30
C PHE A 138 17.54 11.14 16.03
N GLY A 139 18.88 11.02 15.98
CA GLY A 139 19.57 9.72 15.99
C GLY A 139 19.47 8.91 14.69
N GLY A 140 19.25 9.55 13.55
CA GLY A 140 19.07 8.87 12.26
C GLY A 140 17.70 8.19 12.10
N PHE A 141 16.73 8.55 12.94
CA PHE A 141 15.34 8.14 12.78
C PHE A 141 14.54 9.19 11.99
N TYR A 142 13.43 8.77 11.41
CA TYR A 142 12.44 9.65 10.83
C TYR A 142 11.03 9.10 11.08
N LEU A 143 10.05 9.98 11.21
CA LEU A 143 8.65 9.61 11.22
C LEU A 143 8.14 9.59 9.78
N LYS A 144 7.80 8.41 9.28
CA LYS A 144 7.11 8.27 8.00
C LYS A 144 5.64 8.57 8.19
N VAL A 145 5.12 9.50 7.40
CA VAL A 145 3.70 9.85 7.33
C VAL A 145 3.26 9.72 5.89
N TRP A 146 2.31 8.84 5.60
CA TRP A 146 1.74 8.66 4.27
C TRP A 146 0.22 8.57 4.37
N LEU A 147 -0.47 9.57 3.85
CA LEU A 147 -1.92 9.73 3.92
C LEU A 147 -2.46 10.07 2.54
N GLY A 148 -3.69 9.67 2.27
CA GLY A 148 -4.42 9.99 1.04
C GLY A 148 -4.30 8.90 -0.01
N TRP A 149 -4.13 9.29 -1.28
CA TRP A 149 -4.07 8.38 -2.42
C TRP A 149 -2.81 8.61 -3.23
N VAL A 150 -2.07 7.54 -3.49
CA VAL A 150 -0.82 7.58 -4.23
C VAL A 150 -1.08 7.89 -5.70
N ASN A 151 -0.28 8.77 -6.30
CA ASN A 151 -0.19 8.97 -7.75
C ASN A 151 0.52 7.78 -8.43
N LYS A 152 0.05 6.57 -8.16
CA LYS A 152 0.46 5.32 -8.77
C LYS A 152 -0.73 4.39 -8.78
N SER A 153 -0.96 3.76 -9.91
CA SER A 153 -2.04 2.79 -10.08
C SER A 153 -1.47 1.38 -10.18
N TYR A 154 -1.42 0.69 -9.05
CA TYR A 154 -0.90 -0.67 -8.96
C TYR A 154 -1.78 -1.70 -9.68
N ASP A 155 -3.08 -1.45 -9.71
CA ASP A 155 -4.09 -2.23 -10.43
C ASP A 155 -4.33 -1.76 -11.87
N ARG A 156 -3.59 -0.72 -12.32
CA ARG A 156 -3.77 0.00 -13.59
C ARG A 156 -5.15 0.67 -13.76
N ARG A 157 -5.94 0.80 -12.70
CA ARG A 157 -7.28 1.39 -12.71
C ARG A 157 -7.44 2.55 -11.71
N ASN A 158 -6.88 2.41 -10.51
CA ASN A 158 -7.11 3.32 -9.40
C ASN A 158 -5.80 3.79 -8.75
N HIS A 159 -5.76 5.05 -8.35
CA HIS A 159 -4.84 5.60 -7.38
C HIS A 159 -5.06 4.93 -6.03
N HIS A 160 -4.01 4.36 -5.46
CA HIS A 160 -4.07 3.52 -4.27
C HIS A 160 -4.26 4.31 -2.99
N TYR A 161 -5.21 3.91 -2.14
CA TYR A 161 -5.41 4.49 -0.81
C TYR A 161 -4.24 4.12 0.12
N ALA A 162 -3.60 5.11 0.73
CA ALA A 162 -2.46 4.93 1.62
C ALA A 162 -2.73 5.48 3.02
N PHE A 163 -2.45 4.64 4.02
CA PHE A 163 -2.32 5.05 5.42
C PHE A 163 -1.07 4.38 6.01
N GLN A 164 -0.08 5.20 6.37
CA GLN A 164 1.10 4.75 7.08
C GLN A 164 1.57 5.86 8.01
N ILE A 165 1.70 5.54 9.29
CA ILE A 165 2.35 6.41 10.27
C ILE A 165 3.26 5.53 11.11
N GLY A 166 4.55 5.87 11.19
CA GLY A 166 5.44 5.14 12.09
C GLY A 166 6.91 5.52 11.98
N PRO A 167 7.68 5.28 13.05
CA PRO A 167 9.11 5.53 13.06
C PRO A 167 9.84 4.57 12.11
N LYS A 168 10.87 5.10 11.44
CA LYS A 168 11.77 4.39 10.55
C LYS A 168 13.20 4.84 10.83
N ARG A 169 14.17 4.03 10.43
CA ARG A 169 15.60 4.34 10.51
C ARG A 169 16.12 4.62 9.10
N ALA A 170 16.88 5.71 8.94
CA ALA A 170 17.52 6.10 7.69
C ALA A 170 18.64 5.11 7.30
#